data_AF-A0A821P1C5-F1
#
_entry.id   AF-A0A821P1C5-F1
#
_cell.length_a   1.000
_cell.length_b   1.000
_cell.length_c   1.000
_cell.angle_alpha   90.00
_cell.angle_beta   90.00
_cell.angle_gamma   90.00
#
_symmetry.space_group_name_H-M   'P 1'
#
loop_
_entity.id
_entity.type
_entity.pdbx_description
1 polymer ?
#
loop_
_entity_poly.entity_id
_entity_poly.type
_entity_poly.pdbx_seq_one_letter_code
_entity_poly.pdbx_strand_id
1 'polypeptide(L)'
;SCETLLGIYSYNSGTTGQIFVISSISSPSLLTGPFIAINTWTHITLTYSYTNGYTLYVNGVLFGLSGSISCAGTGTLANLYIGFGYNCFNSYINSAYQGYIDELYIYNRDLSHSDVTSLANP
;
A
#
# COMPACT_ATOMS: atom_id res chain seq x y z
N SER A 1 -16.08 3.85 -3.12
CA SER A 1 -15.58 2.46 -2.93
C SER A 1 -14.81 2.42 -1.61
N CYS A 2 -14.78 1.26 -0.95
CA CYS A 2 -14.22 1.11 0.39
C CYS A 2 -13.10 0.10 0.33
N GLU A 3 -12.06 0.46 -0.40
CA GLU A 3 -10.99 -0.45 -0.78
C GLU A 3 -9.69 0.11 -0.25
N THR A 4 -8.93 -0.74 0.45
CA THR A 4 -7.63 -0.36 0.99
C THR A 4 -6.59 -0.57 -0.10
N LEU A 5 -6.10 0.47 -0.75
CA LEU A 5 -5.13 0.28 -1.85
C LEU A 5 -3.82 -0.39 -1.39
N LEU A 6 -3.29 0.10 -0.27
CA LEU A 6 -2.09 -0.36 0.39
C LEU A 6 -2.40 -0.56 1.87
N GLY A 7 -2.02 -1.70 2.44
CA GLY A 7 -2.21 -1.95 3.85
C GLY A 7 -1.13 -2.82 4.47
N ILE A 8 -1.21 -2.95 5.78
CA ILE A 8 -0.39 -3.86 6.59
C ILE A 8 -1.34 -4.77 7.35
N TYR A 9 -1.19 -6.08 7.19
CA TYR A 9 -2.03 -7.08 7.83
C TYR A 9 -1.19 -8.00 8.74
N SER A 10 -1.78 -8.47 9.84
CA SER A 10 -1.14 -9.40 10.77
C SER A 10 -2.00 -10.66 10.87
N TYR A 11 -1.49 -11.80 10.39
CA TYR A 11 -2.21 -13.08 10.45
C TYR A 11 -2.20 -13.71 11.86
N ASN A 12 -1.20 -13.38 12.68
CA ASN A 12 -1.06 -13.81 14.06
C ASN A 12 -1.00 -12.61 15.00
N SER A 13 -1.42 -12.75 16.25
CA SER A 13 -1.58 -11.68 17.22
C SER A 13 -0.30 -10.85 17.46
N GLY A 14 -0.22 -9.68 16.82
CA GLY A 14 0.53 -8.50 17.28
C GLY A 14 2.05 -8.48 17.10
N THR A 15 2.67 -9.51 16.52
CA THR A 15 4.15 -9.59 16.43
C THR A 15 4.72 -9.35 15.03
N THR A 16 3.91 -9.38 13.97
CA THR A 16 4.40 -9.23 12.59
C THR A 16 3.36 -8.55 11.70
N GLY A 17 3.70 -7.42 11.08
CA GLY A 17 2.90 -6.83 10.00
C GLY A 17 3.44 -7.28 8.64
N GLN A 18 2.57 -7.64 7.70
CA GLN A 18 2.94 -7.91 6.31
C GLN A 18 2.29 -6.88 5.40
N ILE A 19 3.06 -6.32 4.47
CA ILE A 19 2.55 -5.37 3.48
C ILE A 19 1.67 -6.12 2.48
N PHE A 20 0.54 -5.56 2.10
CA PHE A 20 -0.30 -6.08 1.03
C PHE A 20 -0.85 -4.95 0.15
N VAL A 21 -1.06 -5.27 -1.12
CA VAL A 21 -1.71 -4.40 -2.11
C VAL A 21 -2.97 -5.12 -2.58
N ILE A 22 -4.13 -4.47 -2.44
CA ILE A 22 -5.41 -4.99 -2.93
C ILE A 22 -6.07 -3.95 -3.84
N SER A 23 -7.02 -4.40 -4.64
CA SER A 23 -7.82 -3.55 -5.51
C SER A 23 -9.25 -4.08 -5.58
N SER A 24 -10.21 -3.22 -5.90
CA SER A 24 -11.64 -3.57 -6.06
C SER A 24 -11.90 -4.67 -7.11
N ILE A 25 -10.93 -4.92 -7.99
CA ILE A 25 -11.07 -5.83 -9.13
C ILE A 25 -10.45 -7.21 -8.89
N SER A 26 -9.88 -7.47 -7.71
CA SER A 26 -9.18 -8.73 -7.44
C SER A 26 -9.38 -9.23 -6.01
N SER A 27 -9.76 -10.49 -5.87
CA SER A 27 -9.56 -11.31 -4.66
C SER A 27 -8.92 -12.63 -5.10
N PRO A 28 -7.72 -13.02 -4.59
CA PRO A 28 -6.94 -12.47 -3.45
C PRO A 28 -6.07 -11.23 -3.79
N SER A 29 -5.21 -10.79 -2.85
CA SER A 29 -4.31 -9.63 -2.97
C SER A 29 -3.48 -9.64 -4.26
N LEU A 30 -3.29 -8.45 -4.87
CA LEU A 30 -2.50 -8.29 -6.08
C LEU A 30 -1.02 -8.51 -5.82
N LEU A 31 -0.53 -8.02 -4.69
CA LEU A 31 0.83 -8.22 -4.22
C LEU A 31 0.84 -8.47 -2.72
N THR A 32 1.65 -9.44 -2.31
CA THR A 32 1.94 -9.71 -0.90
C THR A 32 3.41 -9.42 -0.67
N GLY A 33 3.66 -8.35 0.08
CA GLY A 33 4.97 -7.82 0.41
C GLY A 33 5.72 -8.61 1.49
N PRO A 34 6.89 -8.12 1.91
CA PRO A 34 7.62 -8.70 3.03
C PRO A 34 6.94 -8.35 4.35
N PHE A 35 7.36 -9.06 5.41
CA PHE A 35 7.05 -8.65 6.77
C PHE A 35 7.86 -7.40 7.14
N ILE A 36 7.23 -6.45 7.83
CA ILE A 36 7.91 -5.29 8.42
C ILE A 36 8.50 -5.68 9.77
N ALA A 37 9.72 -5.24 10.03
CA ALA A 37 10.37 -5.43 11.32
C ALA A 37 9.76 -4.47 12.36
N ILE A 38 9.48 -5.00 13.56
CA ILE A 38 9.01 -4.18 14.67
C ILE A 38 10.09 -3.16 15.10
N ASN A 39 9.66 -2.01 15.61
CA ASN A 39 10.53 -0.94 16.11
C ASN A 39 11.59 -0.46 15.10
N THR A 40 11.31 -0.58 13.80
CA THR A 40 12.23 -0.21 12.72
C THR A 40 11.47 0.61 11.69
N TRP A 41 12.02 1.76 11.30
CA TRP A 41 11.46 2.54 10.20
C TRP A 41 11.57 1.77 8.89
N THR A 42 10.46 1.71 8.16
CA THR A 42 10.39 1.07 6.83
C THR A 42 9.80 2.07 5.86
N HIS A 43 10.54 2.41 4.81
CA HIS A 43 10.03 3.24 3.73
C HIS A 43 9.26 2.35 2.74
N ILE A 44 8.01 2.70 2.45
CA ILE A 44 7.14 1.92 1.56
C ILE A 44 6.66 2.83 0.44
N THR A 45 6.83 2.40 -0.81
CA THR A 45 6.31 3.12 -1.97
C THR A 45 5.49 2.19 -2.84
N LEU A 46 4.27 2.61 -3.18
CA LEU A 46 3.43 1.95 -4.17
C LEU A 46 3.25 2.90 -5.34
N THR A 47 3.59 2.44 -6.55
CA THR A 47 3.34 3.19 -7.78
C THR A 47 2.36 2.44 -8.67
N TYR A 48 1.77 3.14 -9.63
CA TYR A 48 0.86 2.54 -10.60
C TYR A 48 1.10 3.10 -12.00
N SER A 49 1.18 2.21 -12.98
CA SER A 49 1.07 2.52 -14.40
C SER A 49 0.31 1.44 -15.16
N TYR A 50 -0.23 1.78 -16.33
CA TYR A 50 -0.93 0.80 -17.17
C TYR A 50 -0.05 -0.39 -17.58
N THR A 51 1.25 -0.15 -17.80
CA THR A 51 2.19 -1.18 -18.24
C THR A 51 2.54 -2.15 -17.11
N ASN A 52 2.92 -1.64 -15.94
CA ASN A 52 3.42 -2.47 -14.85
C ASN A 52 2.35 -2.84 -13.81
N GLY A 53 1.17 -2.23 -13.90
CA GLY A 53 0.18 -2.27 -12.84
C GLY A 53 0.72 -1.62 -11.57
N TYR A 54 0.40 -2.22 -10.43
CA TYR A 54 0.95 -1.79 -9.15
C TYR A 54 2.39 -2.28 -9.01
N THR A 55 3.27 -1.38 -8.58
CA THR A 55 4.67 -1.69 -8.30
C THR A 55 4.99 -1.34 -6.85
N LEU A 56 5.40 -2.33 -6.06
CA LEU A 56 5.75 -2.17 -4.66
C LEU A 56 7.27 -2.05 -4.50
N TYR A 57 7.70 -1.04 -3.77
CA TYR A 57 9.07 -0.85 -3.32
C TYR A 57 9.12 -0.82 -1.79
N VAL A 58 10.17 -1.42 -1.22
CA VAL A 58 10.43 -1.41 0.22
C VAL A 58 11.87 -0.97 0.43
N ASN A 59 12.08 0.04 1.26
CA ASN A 59 13.38 0.69 1.51
C ASN A 59 14.11 1.09 0.22
N GLY A 60 13.36 1.61 -0.76
CA GLY A 60 13.91 2.08 -2.04
C GLY A 60 14.22 1.00 -3.07
N VAL A 61 14.01 -0.28 -2.72
CA VAL A 61 14.29 -1.44 -3.57
C VAL A 61 12.98 -2.00 -4.13
N LEU A 62 12.98 -2.35 -5.43
CA LEU A 62 11.84 -3.01 -6.06
C LEU A 62 11.57 -4.36 -5.38
N PHE A 63 10.36 -4.52 -4.86
CA PHE A 63 9.91 -5.80 -4.29
C PHE A 63 9.20 -6.65 -5.35
N GLY A 64 8.25 -6.06 -6.08
CA GLY A 64 7.46 -6.79 -7.07
C GLY A 64 6.40 -5.93 -7.74
N LEU A 65 5.78 -6.48 -8.78
CA LEU A 65 4.76 -5.82 -9.58
C LEU A 65 3.61 -6.76 -9.91
N SER A 66 2.39 -6.24 -9.98
CA SER A 66 1.17 -7.04 -10.24
C SER A 66 1.06 -7.51 -11.68
N GLY A 67 1.86 -6.92 -12.58
CA GLY A 67 1.65 -7.01 -14.02
C GLY A 67 0.54 -6.06 -14.49
N SER A 68 0.42 -5.90 -15.80
CA SER A 68 -0.52 -4.94 -16.42
C SER A 68 -1.94 -5.18 -15.93
N ILE A 69 -2.48 -4.18 -15.24
CA ILE A 69 -3.85 -4.19 -14.74
C ILE A 69 -4.49 -2.82 -14.98
N SER A 70 -5.72 -2.83 -15.47
CA SER A 70 -6.49 -1.60 -15.70
C SER A 70 -7.35 -1.28 -14.49
N CYS A 71 -6.88 -0.36 -13.64
CA CYS A 71 -7.72 0.28 -12.64
C CYS A 71 -8.27 1.57 -13.24
N ALA A 72 -9.47 1.50 -13.83
CA ALA A 72 -10.16 2.70 -14.25
C ALA A 72 -10.67 3.47 -13.02
N GLY A 73 -10.33 4.75 -12.92
CA GLY A 73 -10.94 5.62 -11.93
C GLY A 73 -12.45 5.67 -12.15
N THR A 74 -13.23 5.48 -11.08
CA THR A 74 -14.71 5.47 -11.15
C THR A 74 -15.32 6.87 -11.29
N GLY A 75 -14.48 7.93 -11.28
CA GLY A 75 -14.94 9.32 -11.29
C GLY A 75 -15.64 9.76 -10.00
N THR A 76 -15.63 8.93 -8.96
CA THR A 76 -16.27 9.20 -7.67
C THR A 76 -15.23 9.67 -6.66
N LEU A 77 -15.62 10.62 -5.80
CA LEU A 77 -14.82 10.98 -4.63
C LEU A 77 -14.62 9.74 -3.74
N ALA A 78 -13.38 9.54 -3.30
CA ALA A 78 -13.00 8.48 -2.38
C ALA A 78 -12.34 9.09 -1.15
N ASN A 79 -12.64 8.54 0.02
CA ASN A 79 -11.96 8.91 1.25
C ASN A 79 -10.60 8.24 1.30
N LEU A 80 -9.56 9.01 1.65
CA LEU A 80 -8.25 8.48 1.99
C LEU A 80 -8.21 8.16 3.48
N TYR A 81 -7.92 6.91 3.81
CA TYR A 81 -7.71 6.46 5.19
C TYR A 81 -6.23 6.13 5.38
N ILE A 82 -5.64 6.64 6.46
CA ILE A 82 -4.23 6.42 6.81
C ILE A 82 -4.18 5.73 8.16
N GLY A 83 -3.43 4.64 8.24
CA GLY A 83 -3.21 3.93 9.50
C GLY A 83 -4.42 3.13 10.01
N PHE A 84 -5.48 2.93 9.22
CA PHE A 84 -6.53 1.97 9.55
C PHE A 84 -7.30 1.53 8.30
N GLY A 85 -7.83 0.31 8.34
CA GLY A 85 -8.82 -0.16 7.38
C GLY A 85 -10.22 0.31 7.74
N TYR A 86 -10.96 0.86 6.78
CA TYR A 86 -12.38 1.18 6.93
C TYR A 86 -13.22 0.17 6.13
N ASN A 87 -14.06 -0.60 6.83
CA ASN A 87 -15.04 -1.48 6.19
C ASN A 87 -16.40 -0.77 6.12
N CYS A 88 -16.88 -0.48 4.91
CA CYS A 88 -18.15 0.25 4.75
C CYS A 88 -19.41 -0.61 4.80
N PHE A 89 -19.30 -1.94 4.77
CA PHE A 89 -20.46 -2.81 4.98
C PHE A 89 -20.91 -2.74 6.44
N ASN A 90 -19.97 -2.66 7.38
CA ASN A 90 -20.25 -2.65 8.81
C ASN A 90 -19.90 -1.33 9.51
N SER A 91 -19.42 -0.32 8.77
CA SER A 91 -19.01 1.00 9.27
C SER A 91 -18.11 0.95 10.51
N TYR A 92 -17.19 -0.02 10.56
CA TYR A 92 -16.37 -0.29 11.74
C TYR A 92 -14.87 -0.24 11.40
N ILE A 93 -14.08 0.24 12.36
CA ILE A 93 -12.62 0.27 12.31
C ILE A 93 -12.12 -0.92 13.16
N ASN A 94 -11.77 -2.04 12.53
CA ASN A 94 -11.32 -3.25 13.23
C ASN A 94 -9.80 -3.47 13.23
N SER A 95 -9.01 -2.57 12.61
CA SER A 95 -7.59 -2.82 12.35
C SER A 95 -6.80 -1.53 12.21
N ALA A 96 -6.74 -0.74 13.29
CA ALA A 96 -5.84 0.40 13.35
C ALA A 96 -4.38 -0.05 13.45
N TYR A 97 -3.52 0.59 12.66
CA TYR A 97 -2.08 0.43 12.71
C TYR A 97 -1.55 0.97 14.03
N GLN A 98 -0.72 0.17 14.70
CA GLN A 98 -0.09 0.51 15.97
C GLN A 98 1.39 0.80 15.74
N GLY A 99 1.67 2.00 15.25
CA GLY A 99 3.03 2.46 14.98
C GLY A 99 3.04 3.92 14.56
N TYR A 100 4.24 4.43 14.24
CA TYR A 100 4.40 5.79 13.73
C TYR A 100 4.37 5.80 12.20
N ILE A 101 3.82 6.87 11.65
CA ILE A 101 3.83 7.19 10.21
C ILE A 101 4.42 8.60 10.11
N ASP A 102 5.39 8.78 9.23
CA ASP A 102 6.02 10.06 8.96
C ASP A 102 6.27 10.20 7.46
N GLU A 103 6.43 11.45 6.99
CA GLU A 103 6.81 11.76 5.60
C GLU A 103 5.86 11.15 4.55
N LEU A 104 4.56 11.39 4.69
CA LEU A 104 3.53 10.89 3.78
C LEU A 104 3.41 11.74 2.51
N TYR A 105 3.64 11.11 1.36
CA TYR A 105 3.51 11.73 0.04
C TYR A 105 2.51 11.01 -0.86
N ILE A 106 1.80 11.78 -1.70
CA ILE A 106 0.94 11.27 -2.77
C ILE A 106 1.27 12.03 -4.04
N TYR A 107 1.53 11.30 -5.12
CA TYR A 107 1.90 11.86 -6.42
C TYR A 107 0.81 11.57 -7.45
N ASN A 108 0.62 12.50 -8.40
CA ASN A 108 -0.27 12.35 -9.55
C ASN A 108 0.45 11.78 -10.78
N ARG A 109 1.64 11.20 -10.59
CA ARG A 109 2.48 10.60 -11.63
C ARG A 109 3.04 9.28 -11.14
N ASP A 110 3.37 8.38 -12.08
CA ASP A 110 4.20 7.22 -11.77
C ASP A 110 5.61 7.72 -11.37
N LEU A 111 6.14 7.15 -10.29
CA LEU A 111 7.49 7.44 -9.84
C LEU A 111 8.46 6.45 -10.49
N SER A 112 9.56 6.97 -11.01
CA SER A 112 10.64 6.11 -11.52
C SER A 112 11.35 5.39 -10.37
N HIS A 113 12.07 4.32 -10.68
CA HIS A 113 12.91 3.65 -9.69
C HIS A 113 13.89 4.62 -9.01
N SER A 114 14.51 5.53 -9.77
CA SER A 114 15.40 6.56 -9.24
C SER A 114 14.72 7.57 -8.32
N ASP A 115 13.47 7.97 -8.62
CA ASP A 115 12.69 8.82 -7.72
C ASP A 115 12.51 8.11 -6.37
N VAL A 116 12.09 6.83 -6.41
CA VAL A 116 11.81 6.04 -5.20
C VAL A 116 13.06 5.79 -4.37
N THR A 117 14.19 5.47 -5.00
CA THR A 117 15.46 5.26 -4.28
C THR A 117 15.94 6.54 -3.59
N SER A 118 15.74 7.70 -4.23
CA SER A 118 16.10 8.99 -3.63
C SER A 118 15.22 9.32 -2.43
N LEU A 119 13.91 9.04 -2.51
CA LEU A 119 12.98 9.25 -1.39
C LEU A 119 13.24 8.32 -0.20
N ALA A 120 13.75 7.11 -0.44
CA ALA A 120 14.03 6.14 0.62
C ALA A 120 15.28 6.48 1.45
N ASN A 121 16.20 7.28 0.90
CA ASN A 121 17.43 7.72 1.54
C ASN A 121 17.55 9.24 1.38
N PRO A 122 16.68 10.01 2.06
CA PRO A 122 16.62 11.46 1.89
C PRO A 122 17.90 12.16 2.33
#